data_AF-A0A0F9YDT4-F1
#
_entry.id   AF-A0A0F9YDT4-F1
#
_cell.length_a   1.000
_cell.length_b   1.000
_cell.length_c   1.000
_cell.angle_alpha   90.00
_cell.angle_beta   90.00
_cell.angle_gamma   90.00
#
_symmetry.space_group_name_H-M   'P 1'
#
loop_
_entity.id
_entity.type
_entity.pdbx_description
1 polymer ?
#
loop_
_entity_poly.entity_id
_entity_poly.type
_entity_poly.pdbx_seq_one_letter_code
_entity_poly.pdbx_strand_id
1 'polypeptide(L)'
;MEFKVSLDDIKKLAGPVIFDRGNNYYLDDHIHSTFKMGSFIKAGCVGSEGYSYFVEVFFGISEHNKAIITETRCSCPYWATCKHVVAVLLTWHHKPSSFRNIEELAQYLSGQKKDWLISFIMELGQKDLSIVERLYEKMDGIARSNHTWYVNIDLDDDDDEE
;
A
#
# COMPACT_ATOMS: atom_id res chain seq x y z
N MET A 1 -6.05 -14.93 1.51
CA MET A 1 -7.44 -14.50 1.79
C MET A 1 -7.73 -13.22 1.00
N GLU A 2 -8.91 -13.10 0.39
CA GLU A 2 -9.31 -11.93 -0.41
C GLU A 2 -10.18 -11.01 0.47
N PHE A 3 -9.68 -9.83 0.81
CA PHE A 3 -10.41 -8.83 1.61
C PHE A 3 -11.44 -8.10 0.74
N LYS A 4 -12.47 -8.82 0.29
CA LYS A 4 -13.48 -8.24 -0.60
C LYS A 4 -14.44 -7.33 0.16
N VAL A 5 -14.47 -6.05 -0.22
CA VAL A 5 -15.41 -5.04 0.30
C VAL A 5 -16.66 -5.01 -0.58
N SER A 6 -17.86 -4.82 -0.02
CA SER A 6 -19.09 -4.63 -0.82
C SER A 6 -19.37 -3.16 -1.14
N LEU A 7 -20.12 -2.89 -2.22
CA LEU A 7 -20.56 -1.52 -2.54
C LEU A 7 -21.37 -0.88 -1.41
N ASP A 8 -22.18 -1.66 -0.71
CA ASP A 8 -22.97 -1.15 0.43
C ASP A 8 -22.08 -0.72 1.59
N ASP A 9 -20.98 -1.45 1.85
CA ASP A 9 -20.03 -1.06 2.89
C ASP A 9 -19.32 0.26 2.51
N ILE A 10 -18.97 0.44 1.23
CA ILE A 10 -18.35 1.69 0.73
C ILE A 10 -19.35 2.86 0.82
N LYS A 11 -20.61 2.65 0.44
CA LYS A 11 -21.67 3.67 0.54
C LYS A 11 -21.94 4.06 1.99
N LYS A 12 -22.00 3.08 2.90
CA LYS A 12 -22.18 3.33 4.35
C LYS A 12 -21.02 4.12 4.93
N LEU A 13 -19.79 3.82 4.52
CA LEU A 13 -18.59 4.51 4.98
C LEU A 13 -18.58 6.00 4.58
N ALA A 14 -18.90 6.30 3.32
CA ALA A 14 -18.73 7.64 2.75
C ALA A 14 -20.00 8.51 2.77
N GLY A 15 -21.18 7.89 2.84
CA GLY A 15 -22.44 8.56 2.54
C GLY A 15 -22.61 8.84 1.03
N PRO A 16 -23.83 9.18 0.58
CA PRO A 16 -24.16 9.24 -0.85
C PRO A 16 -23.36 10.30 -1.62
N VAL A 17 -23.19 11.50 -1.06
CA VAL A 17 -22.53 12.61 -1.76
C VAL A 17 -21.04 12.34 -2.01
N ILE A 18 -20.32 11.81 -1.02
CA ILE A 18 -18.90 11.49 -1.18
C ILE A 18 -18.74 10.24 -2.04
N PHE A 19 -19.67 9.28 -1.92
CA PHE A 19 -19.69 8.11 -2.78
C PHE A 19 -19.77 8.50 -4.26
N ASP A 20 -20.72 9.34 -4.65
CA ASP A 20 -20.90 9.76 -6.05
C ASP A 20 -19.66 10.47 -6.59
N ARG A 21 -19.06 11.36 -5.78
CA ARG A 21 -17.81 12.04 -6.17
C ARG A 21 -16.64 11.06 -6.33
N GLY A 22 -16.54 10.07 -5.47
CA GLY A 22 -15.51 9.04 -5.58
C GLY A 22 -15.74 8.11 -6.77
N ASN A 23 -17.00 7.84 -7.10
CA ASN A 23 -17.37 7.07 -8.29
C ASN A 23 -16.92 7.79 -9.57
N ASN A 24 -17.06 9.12 -9.66
CA ASN A 24 -16.52 9.86 -10.80
C ASN A 24 -15.01 9.67 -10.93
N TYR A 25 -14.25 9.79 -9.84
CA TYR A 25 -12.79 9.59 -9.85
C TYR A 25 -12.38 8.16 -10.24
N TYR A 26 -13.19 7.17 -9.86
CA TYR A 26 -13.00 5.79 -10.32
C TYR A 26 -13.25 5.64 -11.83
N LEU A 27 -14.35 6.21 -12.33
CA LEU A 27 -14.73 6.14 -13.74
C LEU A 27 -13.76 6.91 -14.66
N ASP A 28 -13.21 8.02 -14.15
CA ASP A 28 -12.25 8.87 -14.86
C ASP A 28 -10.81 8.33 -14.80
N ASP A 29 -10.59 7.14 -14.22
CA ASP A 29 -9.30 6.44 -14.11
C ASP A 29 -8.21 7.23 -13.33
N HIS A 30 -8.61 7.90 -12.25
CA HIS A 30 -7.68 8.69 -11.42
C HIS A 30 -6.74 7.84 -10.53
N ILE A 31 -6.93 6.51 -10.48
CA ILE A 31 -6.20 5.62 -9.56
C ILE A 31 -4.93 5.06 -10.22
N HIS A 32 -3.81 5.13 -9.50
CA HIS A 32 -2.52 4.61 -9.94
C HIS A 32 -1.73 4.01 -8.77
N SER A 33 -0.58 3.40 -9.05
CA SER A 33 0.35 2.89 -8.02
C SER A 33 -0.36 2.03 -6.96
N THR A 34 -1.09 1.01 -7.42
CA THR A 34 -1.95 0.13 -6.61
C THR A 34 -1.16 -1.05 -6.05
N PHE A 35 -1.13 -1.15 -4.72
CA PHE A 35 -0.40 -2.20 -3.98
C PHE A 35 -1.29 -2.84 -2.93
N LYS A 36 -1.19 -4.16 -2.80
CA LYS A 36 -1.72 -4.93 -1.67
C LYS A 36 -0.55 -5.33 -0.77
N MET A 37 -0.73 -5.14 0.53
CA MET A 37 0.29 -5.39 1.56
C MET A 37 -0.38 -6.10 2.74
N GLY A 38 -0.37 -7.43 2.75
CA GLY A 38 -1.07 -8.24 3.74
C GLY A 38 -2.56 -7.87 3.87
N SER A 39 -2.92 -7.24 5.01
CA SER A 39 -4.28 -6.83 5.37
C SER A 39 -4.63 -5.38 5.02
N PHE A 40 -3.81 -4.68 4.24
CA PHE A 40 -4.14 -3.34 3.76
C PHE A 40 -3.81 -3.17 2.27
N ILE A 41 -4.44 -2.17 1.66
CA ILE A 41 -4.11 -1.71 0.31
C ILE A 41 -3.63 -0.27 0.34
N LYS A 42 -2.76 0.07 -0.60
CA LYS A 42 -2.25 1.42 -0.82
C LYS A 42 -2.38 1.78 -2.29
N ALA A 43 -2.83 3.00 -2.58
CA ALA A 43 -2.93 3.49 -3.95
C ALA A 43 -2.73 4.99 -4.01
N GLY A 44 -2.23 5.46 -5.16
CA GLY A 44 -2.25 6.87 -5.53
C GLY A 44 -3.58 7.23 -6.20
N CYS A 45 -4.04 8.47 -5.99
CA CYS A 45 -5.20 9.03 -6.64
C CYS A 45 -4.89 10.46 -7.08
N VAL A 46 -5.01 10.73 -8.38
CA VAL A 46 -4.80 12.08 -8.93
C VAL A 46 -5.97 12.97 -8.52
N GLY A 47 -5.67 14.08 -7.85
CA GLY A 47 -6.63 15.10 -7.43
C GLY A 47 -7.13 15.94 -8.60
N SER A 48 -8.13 16.79 -8.34
CA SER A 48 -8.67 17.72 -9.35
C SER A 48 -7.65 18.75 -9.84
N GLU A 49 -6.65 19.05 -9.03
CA GLU A 49 -5.55 19.98 -9.36
C GLU A 49 -4.34 19.28 -9.97
N GLY A 50 -4.44 17.98 -10.28
CA GLY A 50 -3.36 17.19 -10.88
C GLY A 50 -2.34 16.61 -9.89
N TYR A 51 -2.37 17.01 -8.61
CA TYR A 51 -1.52 16.43 -7.56
C TYR A 51 -2.00 15.03 -7.14
N SER A 52 -1.07 14.10 -6.96
CA SER A 52 -1.38 12.76 -6.43
C SER A 52 -1.49 12.76 -4.90
N TYR A 53 -2.57 12.17 -4.39
CA TYR A 53 -2.75 11.84 -2.99
C TYR A 53 -2.58 10.34 -2.77
N PHE A 54 -2.00 9.93 -1.64
CA PHE A 54 -1.85 8.53 -1.28
C PHE A 54 -2.94 8.12 -0.30
N VAL A 55 -3.56 7.00 -0.59
CA VAL A 55 -4.64 6.40 0.17
C VAL A 55 -4.17 5.08 0.73
N GLU A 56 -4.47 4.83 2.01
CA GLU A 56 -4.31 3.55 2.68
C GLU A 56 -5.67 3.09 3.19
N VAL A 57 -6.02 1.82 2.97
CA VAL A 57 -7.23 1.19 3.50
C VAL A 57 -6.83 -0.06 4.24
N PHE A 58 -7.12 -0.11 5.53
CA PHE A 58 -6.84 -1.24 6.40
C PHE A 58 -8.08 -2.12 6.54
N PHE A 59 -7.85 -3.43 6.47
CA PHE A 59 -8.90 -4.44 6.61
C PHE A 59 -8.73 -5.24 7.89
N GLY A 60 -9.86 -5.61 8.47
CA GLY A 60 -9.97 -6.57 9.56
C GLY A 60 -10.98 -7.67 9.21
N ILE A 61 -11.18 -8.58 10.15
CA ILE A 61 -12.17 -9.65 10.05
C ILE A 61 -13.23 -9.43 11.14
N SER A 62 -14.51 -9.44 10.75
CA SER A 62 -15.62 -9.35 11.70
C SER A 62 -15.88 -10.69 12.41
N GLU A 63 -16.74 -10.67 13.42
CA GLU A 63 -17.23 -11.86 14.14
C GLU A 63 -17.85 -12.93 13.22
N HIS A 64 -18.33 -12.52 12.04
CA HIS A 64 -18.90 -13.42 11.03
C HIS A 64 -17.91 -13.81 9.93
N ASN A 65 -16.61 -13.69 10.19
CA ASN A 65 -15.53 -14.02 9.26
C ASN A 65 -15.61 -13.24 7.92
N LYS A 66 -16.17 -12.02 7.95
CA LYS A 66 -16.26 -11.13 6.78
C LYS A 66 -15.17 -10.07 6.85
N ALA A 67 -14.51 -9.79 5.72
CA ALA A 67 -13.61 -8.65 5.61
C ALA A 67 -14.36 -7.33 5.85
N ILE A 68 -13.83 -6.50 6.73
CA ILE A 68 -14.36 -5.17 7.05
C ILE A 68 -13.27 -4.12 6.91
N ILE A 69 -13.67 -2.89 6.57
CA ILE A 69 -12.77 -1.73 6.62
C ILE A 69 -12.66 -1.30 8.07
N THR A 70 -11.45 -1.31 8.61
CA THR A 70 -11.18 -0.89 9.99
C THR A 70 -10.69 0.56 10.07
N GLU A 71 -9.91 0.99 9.07
CA GLU A 71 -9.35 2.34 9.01
C GLU A 71 -9.10 2.76 7.57
N THR A 72 -9.21 4.07 7.31
CA THR A 72 -8.80 4.67 6.04
C THR A 72 -7.96 5.91 6.28
N ARG A 73 -6.86 6.05 5.55
CA ARG A 73 -6.02 7.26 5.55
C ARG A 73 -5.92 7.81 4.15
N CYS A 74 -5.93 9.12 4.03
CA CYS A 74 -5.63 9.80 2.78
C CYS A 74 -4.75 11.01 3.07
N SER A 75 -3.72 11.24 2.25
CA SER A 75 -2.83 12.40 2.39
C SER A 75 -3.48 13.72 1.96
N CYS A 76 -4.74 13.71 1.51
CA CYS A 76 -5.45 14.93 1.16
C CYS A 76 -5.82 15.74 2.41
N PRO A 77 -5.99 17.07 2.31
CA PRO A 77 -6.28 17.92 3.47
C PRO A 77 -7.68 17.69 4.08
N TYR A 78 -8.48 16.79 3.50
CA TYR A 78 -9.78 16.42 4.03
C TYR A 78 -9.63 15.41 5.18
N TRP A 79 -10.02 15.84 6.37
CA TRP A 79 -9.94 15.16 7.66
C TRP A 79 -10.86 13.94 7.88
N ALA A 80 -11.68 13.55 6.90
CA ALA A 80 -12.60 12.42 6.99
C ALA A 80 -12.51 11.54 5.73
N THR A 81 -13.35 10.50 5.61
CA THR A 81 -13.44 9.70 4.39
C THR A 81 -13.72 10.60 3.20
N CYS A 82 -12.76 10.65 2.27
CA CYS A 82 -12.83 11.50 1.10
C CYS A 82 -13.15 10.70 -0.17
N LYS A 83 -13.43 11.41 -1.26
CA LYS A 83 -13.68 10.80 -2.58
C LYS A 83 -12.53 9.92 -3.09
N HIS A 84 -11.27 10.21 -2.72
CA HIS A 84 -10.12 9.40 -3.12
C HIS A 84 -10.16 8.01 -2.46
N VAL A 85 -10.55 7.95 -1.18
CA VAL A 85 -10.75 6.69 -0.45
C VAL A 85 -11.81 5.85 -1.15
N VAL A 86 -12.95 6.47 -1.50
CA VAL A 86 -14.02 5.80 -2.25
C VAL A 86 -13.52 5.29 -3.60
N ALA A 87 -12.79 6.10 -4.38
CA ALA A 87 -12.28 5.71 -5.69
C ALA A 87 -11.32 4.50 -5.60
N VAL A 88 -10.45 4.46 -4.59
CA VAL A 88 -9.58 3.31 -4.32
C VAL A 88 -10.37 2.08 -3.91
N LEU A 89 -11.36 2.23 -3.04
CA LEU A 89 -12.25 1.13 -2.62
C LEU A 89 -13.08 0.58 -3.80
N LEU A 90 -13.57 1.43 -4.69
CA LEU A 90 -14.26 1.02 -5.92
C LEU A 90 -13.32 0.29 -6.88
N THR A 91 -12.09 0.76 -7.03
CA THR A 91 -11.06 0.09 -7.82
C THR A 91 -10.75 -1.29 -7.25
N TRP A 92 -10.59 -1.40 -5.93
CA TRP A 92 -10.39 -2.67 -5.25
C TRP A 92 -11.60 -3.61 -5.39
N HIS A 93 -12.82 -3.08 -5.27
CA HIS A 93 -14.05 -3.87 -5.41
C HIS A 93 -14.20 -4.46 -6.82
N HIS A 94 -13.96 -3.67 -7.86
CA HIS A 94 -14.19 -4.06 -9.25
C HIS A 94 -12.99 -4.74 -9.92
N LYS A 95 -11.77 -4.34 -9.55
CA LYS A 95 -10.51 -4.77 -10.17
C LYS A 95 -9.45 -5.13 -9.11
N PRO A 96 -9.73 -6.06 -8.17
CA PRO A 96 -8.76 -6.39 -7.11
C PRO A 96 -7.42 -6.88 -7.66
N SER A 97 -7.42 -7.56 -8.81
CA SER A 97 -6.21 -8.01 -9.52
C SER A 97 -5.33 -6.89 -10.08
N SER A 98 -5.83 -5.65 -10.13
CA SER A 98 -5.01 -4.48 -10.52
C SER A 98 -4.05 -4.03 -9.41
N PHE A 99 -4.20 -4.54 -8.18
CA PHE A 99 -3.30 -4.24 -7.07
C PHE A 99 -2.19 -5.28 -7.04
N ARG A 100 -0.94 -4.85 -7.23
CA ARG A 100 0.21 -5.74 -7.16
C ARG A 100 0.49 -6.14 -5.73
N ASN A 101 0.75 -7.42 -5.50
CA ASN A 101 1.07 -7.90 -4.17
C ASN A 101 2.53 -7.59 -3.81
N ILE A 102 2.77 -6.92 -2.69
CA ILE A 102 4.13 -6.69 -2.19
C ILE A 102 4.82 -8.00 -1.81
N GLU A 103 4.08 -9.04 -1.41
CA GLU A 103 4.67 -10.35 -1.10
C GLU A 103 5.27 -11.02 -2.35
N GLU A 104 4.67 -10.82 -3.53
CA GLU A 104 5.25 -11.29 -4.81
C GLU A 104 6.55 -10.54 -5.13
N LEU A 105 6.61 -9.25 -4.83
CA LEU A 105 7.85 -8.47 -4.97
C LEU A 105 8.92 -8.96 -4.00
N ALA A 106 8.55 -9.23 -2.74
CA ALA A 106 9.46 -9.77 -1.74
C ALA A 106 10.04 -11.12 -2.18
N GLN A 107 9.20 -12.02 -2.68
CA GLN A 107 9.63 -13.32 -3.22
C GLN A 107 10.55 -13.17 -4.45
N TYR A 108 10.25 -12.22 -5.34
CA TYR A 108 11.14 -11.92 -6.47
C TYR A 108 12.51 -11.45 -5.98
N LEU A 109 12.55 -10.57 -4.98
CA LEU A 109 13.78 -10.00 -4.42
C LEU A 109 14.60 -11.04 -3.64
N SER A 110 13.97 -11.96 -2.90
CA SER A 110 14.68 -13.01 -2.17
C SER A 110 15.39 -14.00 -3.09
N GLY A 111 14.88 -14.21 -4.31
CA GLY A 111 15.54 -15.01 -5.33
C GLY A 111 16.70 -14.31 -6.06
N GLN A 112 17.01 -13.05 -5.75
CA GLN A 112 18.09 -12.31 -6.41
C GLN A 112 19.44 -12.49 -5.73
N LYS A 113 20.51 -12.35 -6.51
CA LYS A 113 21.88 -12.36 -5.97
C LYS A 113 22.12 -11.14 -5.09
N LYS A 114 22.81 -11.35 -3.97
CA LYS A 114 23.22 -10.28 -3.03
C LYS A 114 23.94 -9.12 -3.72
N ASP A 115 24.90 -9.41 -4.60
CA ASP A 115 25.66 -8.38 -5.32
C ASP A 115 24.77 -7.52 -6.24
N TRP A 116 23.76 -8.14 -6.83
CA TRP A 116 22.78 -7.42 -7.65
C TRP A 116 21.92 -6.51 -6.79
N LEU A 117 21.43 -7.00 -5.64
CA LEU A 117 20.64 -6.20 -4.69
C LEU A 117 21.43 -5.01 -4.17
N ILE A 118 22.70 -5.20 -3.79
CA ILE A 118 23.59 -4.11 -3.36
C ILE A 118 23.75 -3.09 -4.49
N SER A 119 24.07 -3.54 -5.70
CA SER A 119 24.24 -2.65 -6.85
C SER A 119 22.98 -1.85 -7.16
N PHE A 120 21.82 -2.49 -7.10
CA PHE A 120 20.53 -1.84 -7.32
C PHE A 120 20.19 -0.82 -6.22
N ILE A 121 20.41 -1.16 -4.94
CA ILE A 121 20.20 -0.22 -3.83
C ILE A 121 21.11 1.00 -3.96
N MET A 122 22.38 0.80 -4.34
CA MET A 122 23.30 1.91 -4.59
C MET A 122 22.87 2.78 -5.77
N GLU A 123 22.34 2.19 -6.84
CA GLU A 123 21.74 2.94 -7.96
C GLU A 123 20.54 3.79 -7.50
N LEU A 124 19.66 3.23 -6.67
CA LEU A 124 18.54 3.98 -6.10
C LEU A 124 19.04 5.14 -5.22
N GLY A 125 20.07 4.90 -4.41
CA GLY A 125 20.69 5.92 -3.55
C GLY A 125 21.33 7.07 -4.33
N GLN A 126 21.82 6.83 -5.55
CA GLN A 126 22.30 7.91 -6.42
C GLN A 126 21.18 8.85 -6.89
N LYS A 127 19.95 8.33 -7.01
CA LYS A 127 18.77 9.07 -7.46
C LYS A 127 18.05 9.76 -6.29
N ASP A 128 18.08 9.15 -5.11
CA ASP A 128 17.42 9.63 -3.90
C ASP A 128 18.32 9.43 -2.68
N LEU A 129 18.92 10.54 -2.22
CA LEU A 129 19.84 10.52 -1.07
C LEU A 129 19.15 10.09 0.23
N SER A 130 17.82 10.19 0.34
CA SER A 130 17.10 9.72 1.54
C SER A 130 17.24 8.21 1.74
N ILE A 131 17.50 7.44 0.67
CA ILE A 131 17.80 6.01 0.76
C ILE A 131 19.18 5.80 1.38
N VAL A 132 20.17 6.58 0.95
CA VAL A 132 21.55 6.52 1.49
C VAL A 132 21.57 6.91 2.96
N GLU A 133 20.88 7.98 3.33
CA GLU A 133 20.73 8.43 4.71
C GLU A 133 20.15 7.32 5.60
N ARG A 134 19.07 6.66 5.16
CA ARG A 134 18.46 5.54 5.90
C ARG A 134 19.38 4.33 6.04
N LEU A 135 20.30 4.10 5.10
CA LEU A 135 21.31 3.04 5.21
C LEU A 135 22.39 3.39 6.23
N TYR A 136 22.87 4.64 6.24
CA TYR A 136 23.79 5.12 7.27
C TYR A 136 23.17 5.07 8.65
N GLU A 137 21.92 5.51 8.83
CA GLU A 137 21.20 5.41 10.11
C GLU A 137 21.14 3.98 10.65
N LYS A 138 20.98 2.98 9.76
CA LYS A 138 21.02 1.57 10.13
C LYS A 138 22.44 1.12 10.49
N MET A 139 23.43 1.50 9.69
CA MET A 139 24.85 1.15 9.92
C MET A 139 25.37 1.72 11.23
N ASP A 140 24.99 2.95 11.57
CA ASP A 140 25.39 3.67 12.78
C ASP A 140 24.62 3.20 14.04
N GLY A 141 23.66 2.27 13.88
CA GLY A 141 22.83 1.77 14.98
C GLY A 141 21.83 2.81 15.51
N ILE A 142 21.54 3.87 14.74
CA ILE A 142 20.68 4.99 15.14
C ILE A 142 19.18 4.66 14.98
N ALA A 143 18.83 3.49 14.43
CA ALA A 143 17.49 3.10 14.02
C ALA A 143 16.39 3.49 15.03
N ARG A 144 15.72 4.62 14.78
CA ARG A 144 14.47 4.99 15.42
C ARG A 144 13.44 3.94 15.02
N SER A 145 12.70 3.42 16.00
CA SER A 145 11.60 2.48 15.82
C SER A 145 10.42 3.11 15.07
N ASN A 146 10.60 3.45 13.80
CA ASN A 146 9.52 3.92 12.97
C ASN A 146 8.88 2.69 12.31
N HIS A 147 7.83 2.18 12.96
CA HIS A 147 6.78 1.30 12.43
C HIS A 147 7.04 0.79 11.00
N THR A 148 7.93 -0.19 10.87
CA THR A 148 8.16 -0.92 9.63
C THR A 148 7.07 -1.98 9.54
N TRP A 149 6.22 -1.86 8.52
CA TRP A 149 5.33 -2.92 8.07
C TRP A 149 6.18 -4.09 7.57
N TYR A 150 6.62 -4.96 8.48
CA TYR A 150 7.30 -6.19 8.11
C TYR A 150 6.29 -7.12 7.46
N VAL A 151 6.48 -7.37 6.17
CA VAL A 151 6.24 -8.71 5.64
C VAL A 151 7.27 -9.57 6.36
N ASN A 152 6.83 -10.53 7.17
CA ASN A 152 7.72 -11.58 7.67
C ASN A 152 8.19 -12.35 6.44
N ILE A 153 9.33 -11.95 5.90
CA ILE A 153 10.08 -12.78 4.97
C ILE A 153 10.90 -13.66 5.89
N ASP A 154 10.40 -14.87 6.13
CA ASP A 154 11.22 -15.94 6.68
C ASP A 154 12.31 -16.19 5.63
N LEU A 155 13.46 -15.53 5.83
CA LEU A 155 14.69 -15.93 5.19
C LEU A 155 15.11 -17.17 5.99
N ASP A 156 14.85 -18.34 5.44
CA ASP A 156 15.50 -19.55 5.92
C ASP A 156 17.01 -19.30 5.80
N ASP A 157 17.64 -19.12 6.96
CA ASP A 157 19.08 -19.15 7.11
C ASP A 157 19.51 -20.59 6.82
N ASP A 158 19.76 -20.89 5.53
CA ASP A 158 20.61 -22.00 5.14
C ASP A 158 22.04 -21.65 5.58
N ASP A 159 22.30 -21.84 6.88
CA ASP A 159 23.63 -22.02 7.43
C ASP A 159 24.14 -23.39 6.92
N ASP A 160 24.71 -23.37 5.71
CA ASP A 160 25.69 -24.36 5.28
C ASP A 160 26.97 -24.15 6.12
N GLU A 161 27.00 -24.72 7.34
CA GLU A 161 28.24 -25.04 8.04
C GLU A 161 28.75 -26.41 7.57
N GLU A 162 29.80 -26.39 6.75
CA GLU A 162 30.71 -27.54 6.52
C GLU A 162 31.53 -27.89 7.77
#